data_AF-A0A3G3GTQ1-F1
#
_entry.id   AF-A0A3G3GTQ1-F1
#
_cell.length_a   1.000
_cell.length_b   1.000
_cell.length_c   1.000
_cell.angle_alpha   90.00
_cell.angle_beta   90.00
_cell.angle_gamma   90.00
#
_symmetry.space_group_name_H-M   'P 1'
#
loop_
_entity.id
_entity.type
_entity.pdbx_description
1 polymer ?
#
loop_
_entity_poly.entity_id
_entity_poly.type
_entity_poly.pdbx_seq_one_letter_code
_entity_poly.pdbx_strand_id
1 'polypeptide(L)'
;MISEIKNDLVLKNFVREKCEDEGLCVDIDPRIPPERIVIIKVDDYYNSFNVEKRPASPDCLIIVQCSDTTFSATIVEMKNIDYSAGFTVENMREKFDTCLNDFMRKQFAKYFDREFKKITLFFVNRIELHRASAYDDTLKTKILMNTLFTFRGRLCKIELRFPTPAVKPC
;
A
#
# COMPACT_ATOMS: atom_id res chain seq x y z
N MET A 1 -1.73 -5.45 18.07
CA MET A 1 -1.40 -5.67 16.65
C MET A 1 0.01 -5.20 16.29
N ILE A 2 0.39 -3.92 16.44
CA ILE A 2 1.72 -3.43 15.98
C ILE A 2 2.88 -4.27 16.56
N SER A 3 2.92 -4.43 17.88
CA SER A 3 3.93 -5.27 18.54
C SER A 3 3.85 -6.74 18.11
N GLU A 4 2.64 -7.27 17.90
CA GLU A 4 2.45 -8.67 17.47
C GLU A 4 3.03 -8.92 16.07
N ILE A 5 2.87 -7.97 15.13
CA ILE A 5 3.45 -8.04 13.79
C ILE A 5 4.98 -7.95 13.85
N LYS A 6 5.52 -7.00 14.64
CA LYS A 6 6.97 -6.79 14.79
C LYS A 6 7.69 -8.01 15.39
N ASN A 7 6.98 -8.85 16.14
CA ASN A 7 7.51 -10.06 16.77
C ASN A 7 7.08 -11.37 16.10
N ASP A 8 6.28 -11.32 15.03
CA ASP A 8 5.86 -12.53 14.30
C ASP A 8 7.07 -13.22 13.64
N LEU A 9 7.05 -14.56 13.60
CA LEU A 9 8.16 -15.35 13.06
C LEU A 9 8.44 -15.08 11.58
N VAL A 10 7.42 -14.72 10.80
CA VAL A 10 7.50 -14.48 9.36
C VAL A 10 7.55 -12.97 9.09
N LEU A 11 6.55 -12.21 9.56
CA LEU A 11 6.40 -10.79 9.18
C LEU A 11 7.57 -9.93 9.66
N LYS A 12 8.22 -10.26 10.78
CA LYS A 12 9.37 -9.47 11.27
C LYS A 12 10.49 -9.31 10.23
N ASN A 13 10.66 -10.30 9.34
CA ASN A 13 11.69 -10.28 8.30
C ASN A 13 11.38 -9.28 7.18
N PHE A 14 10.12 -8.85 7.09
CA PHE A 14 9.60 -7.93 6.08
C PHE A 14 9.22 -6.57 6.67
N VAL A 15 9.41 -6.37 7.99
CA VAL A 15 9.25 -5.06 8.61
C VAL A 15 10.43 -4.17 8.21
N ARG A 16 10.14 -2.91 7.88
CA ARG A 16 11.12 -1.87 7.56
C ARG A 16 10.86 -0.60 8.36
N GLU A 17 11.87 0.26 8.42
CA GLU A 17 11.76 1.60 9.00
C GLU A 17 11.14 2.61 8.03
N LYS A 18 11.28 2.37 6.72
CA LYS A 18 10.80 3.25 5.65
C LYS A 18 10.08 2.45 4.57
N CYS A 19 9.16 3.12 3.88
CA CYS A 19 8.57 2.62 2.65
C CYS A 19 9.21 3.36 1.47
N GLU A 20 10.18 2.73 0.84
CA GLU A 20 10.94 3.26 -0.30
C GLU A 20 11.04 2.23 -1.41
N ASP A 21 10.92 2.69 -2.65
CA ASP A 21 11.16 1.90 -3.86
C ASP A 21 11.46 2.81 -5.06
N GLU A 22 12.31 2.35 -5.98
CA GLU A 22 12.68 3.07 -7.23
C GLU A 22 13.06 4.57 -7.05
N GLY A 23 13.61 4.97 -5.90
CA GLY A 23 13.95 6.38 -5.60
C GLY A 23 12.75 7.26 -5.22
N LEU A 24 11.60 6.63 -4.95
CA LEU A 24 10.42 7.21 -4.31
C LEU A 24 10.38 6.76 -2.85
N CYS A 25 9.80 7.60 -1.99
CA CYS A 25 9.62 7.30 -0.57
C CYS A 25 8.28 7.86 -0.10
N VAL A 26 7.64 7.17 0.84
CA VAL A 26 6.49 7.66 1.58
C VAL A 26 6.97 8.09 2.96
N ASP A 27 6.75 9.37 3.28
CA ASP A 27 7.12 9.94 4.57
C ASP A 27 6.13 9.52 5.65
N ILE A 28 6.64 9.40 6.88
CA ILE A 28 5.81 9.22 8.07
C ILE A 28 5.77 10.54 8.82
N ASP A 29 4.57 11.04 9.11
CA ASP A 29 4.42 12.25 9.90
C ASP A 29 5.07 12.06 11.29
N PRO A 30 5.97 12.96 11.72
CA PRO A 30 6.74 12.79 12.96
C PRO A 30 5.87 12.80 14.23
N ARG A 31 4.59 13.18 14.11
CA ARG A 31 3.62 13.07 15.21
C ARG A 31 3.17 11.63 15.47
N ILE A 32 3.49 10.68 14.59
CA ILE A 32 3.20 9.26 14.78
C ILE A 32 4.35 8.62 15.58
N PRO A 33 4.10 8.13 16.80
CA PRO A 33 5.15 7.47 17.57
C PRO A 33 5.63 6.16 16.91
N PRO A 34 6.93 5.85 16.92
CA PRO A 34 7.48 4.63 16.29
C PRO A 34 6.87 3.31 16.78
N GLU A 35 6.42 3.26 18.03
CA GLU A 35 5.74 2.11 18.63
C GLU A 35 4.30 1.92 18.14
N ARG A 36 3.70 2.97 17.56
CA ARG A 36 2.34 2.97 17.00
C ARG A 36 2.30 2.76 15.50
N ILE A 37 3.44 2.47 14.87
CA ILE A 37 3.53 2.21 13.43
C ILE A 37 4.28 0.92 13.13
N VAL A 38 3.85 0.23 12.08
CA VAL A 38 4.63 -0.81 11.42
C VAL A 38 4.51 -0.64 9.91
N ILE A 39 5.63 -0.77 9.22
CA ILE A 39 5.73 -0.75 7.77
C ILE A 39 6.20 -2.14 7.35
N ILE A 40 5.44 -2.78 6.46
CA ILE A 40 5.71 -4.12 5.96
C ILE A 40 5.98 -4.02 4.46
N LYS A 41 7.12 -4.51 3.98
CA LYS A 41 7.43 -4.68 2.56
C LYS A 41 6.71 -5.92 2.02
N VAL A 42 5.56 -5.71 1.37
CA VAL A 42 4.66 -6.82 0.94
C VAL A 42 5.21 -7.49 -0.32
N ASP A 43 5.82 -6.71 -1.20
CA ASP A 43 6.63 -7.17 -2.33
C ASP A 43 7.74 -8.14 -1.90
N ASP A 44 8.54 -7.82 -0.89
CA ASP A 44 9.63 -8.66 -0.37
C ASP A 44 9.08 -10.01 0.12
N TYR A 45 7.90 -9.99 0.77
CA TYR A 45 7.23 -11.21 1.23
C TYR A 45 6.92 -12.14 0.06
N TYR A 46 6.23 -11.68 -0.98
CA TYR A 46 5.91 -12.52 -2.13
C TYR A 46 7.15 -12.84 -2.99
N ASN A 47 8.14 -11.95 -3.03
CA ASN A 47 9.41 -12.16 -3.73
C ASN A 47 10.30 -13.21 -3.06
N SER A 48 10.09 -13.48 -1.77
CA SER A 48 10.76 -14.57 -1.05
C SER A 48 10.29 -15.97 -1.46
N PHE A 49 9.16 -16.08 -2.18
CA PHE A 49 8.64 -17.37 -2.61
C PHE A 49 9.46 -17.95 -3.75
N ASN A 50 9.88 -19.21 -3.61
CA ASN A 50 10.57 -19.94 -4.66
C ASN A 50 9.58 -20.55 -5.67
N VAL A 51 8.84 -19.68 -6.36
CA VAL A 51 7.85 -20.03 -7.39
C VAL A 51 8.15 -19.30 -8.69
N GLU A 52 7.82 -19.92 -9.82
CA GLU A 52 8.10 -19.38 -11.16
C GLU A 52 7.33 -18.07 -11.42
N LYS A 53 6.05 -18.03 -11.05
CA LYS A 53 5.22 -16.82 -11.15
C LYS A 53 4.78 -16.35 -9.77
N ARG A 54 5.29 -15.18 -9.38
CA ARG A 54 4.97 -14.55 -8.09
C ARG A 54 3.67 -13.74 -8.18
N PRO A 55 2.86 -13.70 -7.11
CA PRO A 55 1.71 -12.80 -7.05
C PRO A 55 2.13 -11.34 -7.21
N ALA A 56 1.36 -10.58 -8.00
CA ALA A 56 1.56 -9.14 -8.07
C ALA A 56 1.27 -8.52 -6.71
N SER A 57 2.20 -7.75 -6.17
CA SER A 57 2.08 -7.17 -4.83
C SER A 57 2.48 -5.69 -4.82
N PRO A 58 1.90 -4.91 -3.90
CA PRO A 58 2.32 -3.53 -3.67
C PRO A 58 3.59 -3.51 -2.85
N ASP A 59 4.34 -2.40 -2.90
CA ASP A 59 5.62 -2.31 -2.21
C ASP A 59 5.45 -2.35 -0.70
N CYS A 60 4.49 -1.59 -0.16
CA CYS A 60 4.33 -1.50 1.30
C CYS A 60 2.89 -1.60 1.79
N LEU A 61 2.76 -2.15 2.99
CA LEU A 61 1.60 -1.99 3.86
C LEU A 61 2.04 -1.26 5.13
N ILE A 62 1.50 -0.05 5.33
CA ILE A 62 1.77 0.81 6.48
C ILE A 62 0.56 0.76 7.40
N ILE A 63 0.76 0.41 8.66
CA ILE A 63 -0.30 0.35 9.67
C ILE A 63 0.02 1.33 10.79
N VAL A 64 -0.95 2.20 11.09
CA VAL A 64 -0.86 3.16 12.20
C VAL A 64 -1.93 2.84 13.24
N GLN A 65 -1.52 2.75 14.50
CA GLN A 65 -2.42 2.58 15.63
C GLN A 65 -3.06 3.93 16.00
N CYS A 66 -4.38 4.02 15.86
CA CYS A 66 -5.16 5.21 16.15
C CYS A 66 -5.54 5.30 17.64
N SER A 67 -5.94 4.17 18.21
CA SER A 67 -6.35 3.97 19.60
C SER A 67 -5.97 2.54 20.03
N ASP A 68 -6.36 2.11 21.22
CA ASP A 68 -6.02 0.77 21.72
C ASP A 68 -6.53 -0.36 20.82
N THR A 69 -7.68 -0.16 20.16
CA THR A 69 -8.34 -1.19 19.34
C THR A 69 -8.54 -0.80 17.88
N THR A 70 -8.29 0.46 17.50
CA THR A 70 -8.55 0.96 16.15
C THR A 70 -7.26 1.30 15.41
N PHE A 71 -7.22 0.98 14.11
CA PHE A 71 -6.04 1.17 13.25
C PHE A 71 -6.41 1.86 11.94
N SER A 72 -5.43 2.45 11.28
CA SER A 72 -5.52 2.84 9.87
C SER A 72 -4.49 2.06 9.06
N ALA A 73 -4.81 1.78 7.81
CA ALA A 73 -3.92 1.11 6.88
C ALA A 73 -3.71 1.98 5.63
N THR A 74 -2.48 2.01 5.14
CA THR A 74 -2.11 2.59 3.85
C THR A 74 -1.35 1.54 3.06
N ILE A 75 -1.91 1.09 1.94
CA ILE A 75 -1.24 0.20 0.99
C ILE A 75 -0.61 1.08 -0.08
N VAL A 76 0.68 0.92 -0.33
CA VAL A 76 1.47 1.80 -1.18
C VAL A 76 2.03 1.00 -2.35
N GLU A 77 1.75 1.46 -3.56
CA GLU A 77 2.43 1.07 -4.79
C GLU A 77 3.13 2.31 -5.38
N MET A 78 4.42 2.19 -5.66
CA MET A 78 5.30 3.20 -6.20
C MET A 78 5.67 2.83 -7.64
N LYS A 79 5.63 3.81 -8.53
CA LYS A 79 6.20 3.70 -9.87
C LYS A 79 6.94 4.98 -10.21
N ASN A 80 8.24 4.87 -10.41
CA ASN A 80 9.05 6.00 -10.83
C ASN A 80 8.95 6.19 -12.36
N ILE A 81 7.78 6.64 -12.80
CA ILE A 81 7.43 6.79 -14.21
C ILE A 81 6.90 8.20 -14.48
N ASP A 82 7.26 8.72 -15.66
CA ASP A 82 6.82 10.03 -16.13
C ASP A 82 5.54 9.95 -16.99
N TYR A 83 5.17 8.74 -17.45
CA TYR A 83 4.02 8.50 -18.34
C TYR A 83 3.31 7.17 -18.02
N SER A 84 2.03 7.05 -18.37
CA SER A 84 1.19 5.88 -18.03
C SER A 84 1.49 4.62 -18.84
N ALA A 85 2.42 4.68 -19.80
CA ALA A 85 2.94 3.49 -20.47
C ALA A 85 3.66 2.55 -19.49
N GLY A 86 4.16 3.08 -18.37
CA GLY A 86 4.87 2.30 -17.34
C GLY A 86 3.98 1.44 -16.44
N PHE A 87 2.65 1.46 -16.62
CA PHE A 87 1.74 0.58 -15.87
C PHE A 87 0.49 0.19 -16.67
N THR A 88 -0.15 -0.90 -16.22
CA THR A 88 -1.49 -1.30 -16.66
C THR A 88 -2.48 -1.21 -15.51
N VAL A 89 -3.75 -0.91 -15.83
CA VAL A 89 -4.80 -0.81 -14.81
C VAL A 89 -4.98 -2.17 -14.13
N GLU A 90 -4.90 -3.25 -14.89
CA GLU A 90 -5.10 -4.63 -14.45
C GLU A 90 -4.03 -5.05 -13.43
N ASN A 91 -2.74 -4.79 -13.72
CA ASN A 91 -1.65 -5.12 -12.80
C ASN A 91 -1.77 -4.32 -11.49
N MET A 92 -2.03 -3.01 -11.59
CA MET A 92 -2.24 -2.17 -10.41
C MET A 92 -3.42 -2.67 -9.56
N ARG A 93 -4.52 -3.10 -10.19
CA ARG A 93 -5.66 -3.70 -9.50
C ARG A 93 -5.29 -5.00 -8.82
N GLU A 94 -4.57 -5.88 -9.50
CA GLU A 94 -4.12 -7.17 -8.98
C GLU A 94 -3.20 -6.99 -7.76
N LYS A 95 -2.30 -5.99 -7.77
CA LYS A 95 -1.45 -5.66 -6.63
C LYS A 95 -2.26 -5.30 -5.38
N PHE A 96 -3.18 -4.33 -5.50
CA PHE A 96 -4.02 -3.94 -4.36
C PHE A 96 -4.95 -5.08 -3.90
N ASP A 97 -5.51 -5.84 -4.84
CA ASP A 97 -6.37 -6.98 -4.52
C ASP A 97 -5.60 -8.07 -3.76
N THR A 98 -4.40 -8.41 -4.22
CA THR A 98 -3.52 -9.39 -3.57
C THR A 98 -3.21 -8.99 -2.13
N CYS A 99 -2.87 -7.72 -1.88
CA CYS A 99 -2.61 -7.26 -0.52
C CYS A 99 -3.88 -7.31 0.35
N LEU A 100 -5.03 -6.88 -0.15
CA LEU A 100 -6.26 -6.87 0.63
C LEU A 100 -6.81 -8.28 0.90
N ASN A 101 -6.83 -9.15 -0.11
CA ASN A 101 -7.59 -10.40 -0.07
C ASN A 101 -6.72 -11.63 0.18
N ASP A 102 -5.49 -11.68 -0.33
CA ASP A 102 -4.57 -12.75 0.02
C ASP A 102 -3.78 -12.39 1.29
N PHE A 103 -2.95 -11.33 1.24
CA PHE A 103 -2.06 -11.00 2.35
C PHE A 103 -2.81 -10.70 3.66
N MET A 104 -3.69 -9.70 3.66
CA MET A 104 -4.37 -9.25 4.87
C MET A 104 -5.50 -10.18 5.30
N ARG A 105 -6.39 -10.57 4.37
CA ARG A 105 -7.60 -11.34 4.72
C ARG A 105 -7.34 -12.83 4.92
N LYS A 106 -6.35 -13.42 4.25
CA LYS A 106 -6.10 -14.87 4.26
C LYS A 106 -4.82 -15.23 4.99
N GLN A 107 -3.66 -14.81 4.50
CA GLN A 107 -2.35 -15.25 5.01
C GLN A 107 -2.12 -14.78 6.45
N PHE A 108 -2.41 -13.52 6.73
CA PHE A 108 -2.16 -12.88 8.01
C PHE A 108 -3.44 -12.42 8.71
N ALA A 109 -4.54 -13.13 8.45
CA ALA A 109 -5.87 -12.83 8.99
C ALA A 109 -5.85 -12.56 10.50
N LYS A 110 -5.07 -13.33 11.27
CA LYS A 110 -4.93 -13.17 12.74
C LYS A 110 -4.56 -11.75 13.19
N TYR A 111 -3.86 -10.97 12.36
CA TYR A 111 -3.52 -9.58 12.66
C TYR A 111 -4.57 -8.61 12.15
N PHE A 112 -5.02 -8.82 10.91
CA PHE A 112 -5.89 -7.89 10.20
C PHE A 112 -7.38 -8.18 10.41
N ASP A 113 -7.73 -9.17 11.25
CA ASP A 113 -9.09 -9.47 11.69
C ASP A 113 -9.62 -8.50 12.74
N ARG A 114 -9.57 -7.21 12.42
CA ARG A 114 -9.82 -6.10 13.34
C ARG A 114 -10.49 -4.93 12.63
N GLU A 115 -10.93 -3.94 13.41
CA GLU A 115 -11.51 -2.72 12.87
C GLU A 115 -10.45 -1.74 12.36
N PHE A 116 -10.61 -1.29 11.11
CA PHE A 116 -9.84 -0.21 10.53
C PHE A 116 -10.68 1.05 10.39
N LYS A 117 -10.24 2.16 11.01
CA LYS A 117 -10.83 3.50 10.84
C LYS A 117 -10.84 3.90 9.37
N LYS A 118 -9.72 3.70 8.68
CA LYS A 118 -9.55 3.96 7.24
C LYS A 118 -8.57 2.97 6.64
N ILE A 119 -8.83 2.54 5.40
CA ILE A 119 -7.87 1.86 4.54
C ILE A 119 -7.72 2.73 3.29
N THR A 120 -6.49 3.14 3.00
CA THR A 120 -6.15 3.99 1.86
C THR A 120 -5.24 3.24 0.91
N LEU A 121 -5.46 3.35 -0.39
CA LEU A 121 -4.61 2.76 -1.41
C LEU A 121 -3.86 3.89 -2.10
N PHE A 122 -2.55 4.00 -1.89
CA PHE A 122 -1.72 5.00 -2.55
C PHE A 122 -1.12 4.42 -3.82
N PHE A 123 -1.31 5.15 -4.91
CA PHE A 123 -0.47 5.02 -6.09
C PHE A 123 0.45 6.25 -6.16
N VAL A 124 1.72 6.04 -5.85
CA VAL A 124 2.74 7.09 -5.79
C VAL A 124 3.53 7.08 -7.10
N ASN A 125 3.52 8.18 -7.83
CA ASN A 125 4.29 8.31 -9.07
C ASN A 125 4.67 9.78 -9.35
N ARG A 126 5.41 10.01 -10.44
CA ARG A 126 5.82 11.35 -10.91
C ARG A 126 4.89 11.94 -11.97
N ILE A 127 3.81 11.26 -12.33
CA ILE A 127 2.89 11.71 -13.39
C ILE A 127 2.12 12.94 -12.88
N GLU A 128 2.49 14.10 -13.42
CA GLU A 128 1.79 15.35 -13.16
C GLU A 128 0.45 15.38 -13.91
N LEU A 129 -0.67 15.04 -13.26
CA LEU A 129 -2.01 15.08 -13.90
C LEU A 129 -2.35 16.42 -14.56
N HIS A 130 -1.80 17.54 -14.07
CA HIS A 130 -2.01 18.87 -14.64
C HIS A 130 -1.04 19.23 -15.77
N ARG A 131 0.01 18.43 -15.99
CA ARG A 131 0.98 18.58 -17.11
C ARG A 131 1.00 17.38 -18.05
N ALA A 132 0.22 16.34 -17.78
CA ALA A 132 0.08 15.18 -18.64
C ALA A 132 -0.45 15.63 -20.02
N SER A 133 0.45 15.67 -21.01
CA SER A 133 0.13 16.11 -22.37
C SER A 133 -0.68 15.08 -23.16
N ALA A 134 -0.77 13.84 -22.68
CA ALA A 134 -1.45 12.74 -23.35
C ALA A 134 -2.82 12.42 -22.73
N TYR A 135 -3.85 12.30 -23.57
CA TYR A 135 -5.20 11.88 -23.20
C TYR A 135 -5.21 10.55 -22.43
N ASP A 136 -4.36 9.61 -22.83
CA ASP A 136 -4.27 8.25 -22.25
C ASP A 136 -3.77 8.24 -20.81
N ASP A 137 -2.81 9.11 -20.47
CA ASP A 137 -2.30 9.25 -19.10
C ASP A 137 -3.40 9.69 -18.14
N THR A 138 -4.26 10.59 -18.63
CA THR A 138 -5.41 11.09 -17.87
C THR A 138 -6.49 10.01 -17.72
N LEU A 139 -6.74 9.22 -18.78
CA LEU A 139 -7.78 8.19 -18.78
C LEU A 139 -7.43 7.00 -17.88
N LYS A 140 -6.24 6.38 -18.04
CA LYS A 140 -5.83 5.24 -17.20
C LYS A 140 -5.82 5.58 -15.71
N THR A 141 -5.31 6.77 -15.38
CA THR A 141 -5.26 7.24 -14.00
C THR A 141 -6.65 7.50 -13.43
N LYS A 142 -7.57 8.09 -14.22
CA LYS A 142 -8.97 8.23 -13.83
C LYS A 142 -9.66 6.87 -13.63
N ILE A 143 -9.39 5.88 -14.48
CA ILE A 143 -9.95 4.53 -14.31
C ILE A 143 -9.47 3.91 -12.99
N LEU A 144 -8.18 4.01 -12.68
CA LEU A 144 -7.64 3.52 -11.41
C LEU A 144 -8.27 4.20 -10.19
N MET A 145 -8.33 5.53 -10.18
CA MET A 145 -8.91 6.29 -9.07
C MET A 145 -10.40 6.00 -8.84
N ASN A 146 -11.13 5.63 -9.91
CA ASN A 146 -12.53 5.23 -9.83
C ASN A 146 -12.73 3.72 -9.57
N THR A 147 -11.65 2.94 -9.56
CA THR A 147 -11.74 1.52 -9.22
C THR A 147 -12.05 1.37 -7.73
N LEU A 148 -13.09 0.59 -7.44
CA LEU A 148 -13.52 0.29 -6.08
C LEU A 148 -12.96 -1.05 -5.63
N PHE A 149 -12.38 -1.05 -4.44
CA PHE A 149 -11.99 -2.26 -3.72
C PHE A 149 -12.87 -2.40 -2.49
N THR A 150 -13.03 -3.63 -2.00
CA THR A 150 -13.80 -3.89 -0.79
C THR A 150 -12.98 -4.73 0.18
N PHE A 151 -12.74 -4.19 1.37
CA PHE A 151 -12.17 -4.95 2.47
C PHE A 151 -13.17 -5.00 3.62
N ARG A 152 -13.68 -6.21 3.90
CA ARG A 152 -14.64 -6.44 5.00
C ARG A 152 -15.87 -5.54 4.95
N GLY A 153 -16.44 -5.38 3.76
CA GLY A 153 -17.61 -4.54 3.53
C GLY A 153 -17.34 -3.03 3.49
N ARG A 154 -16.11 -2.57 3.75
CA ARG A 154 -15.72 -1.17 3.58
C ARG A 154 -15.12 -0.94 2.18
N LEU A 155 -15.58 0.11 1.52
CA LEU A 155 -15.04 0.54 0.24
C LEU A 155 -13.68 1.21 0.42
N CYS A 156 -12.73 0.86 -0.43
CA CYS A 156 -11.40 1.45 -0.52
C CYS A 156 -11.19 1.98 -1.94
N LYS A 157 -10.53 3.14 -2.06
CA LYS A 157 -10.23 3.78 -3.34
C LYS A 157 -8.75 4.07 -3.46
N ILE A 158 -8.28 4.09 -4.71
CA ILE A 158 -6.92 4.51 -5.05
C ILE A 158 -6.85 6.03 -5.02
N GLU A 159 -5.92 6.55 -4.23
CA GLU A 159 -5.53 7.95 -4.18
C GLU A 159 -4.21 8.09 -4.94
N LEU A 160 -4.20 8.87 -6.02
CA LEU A 160 -2.97 9.26 -6.68
C LEU A 160 -2.19 10.21 -5.79
N ARG A 161 -0.90 9.93 -5.59
CA ARG A 161 0.01 10.73 -4.79
C ARG A 161 1.24 11.12 -5.60
N PHE A 162 1.60 12.37 -5.48
CA PHE A 162 2.89 12.86 -5.94
C PHE A 162 4.02 12.33 -5.06
N PRO A 163 5.27 12.32 -5.57
CA PRO A 163 6.41 11.82 -4.81
C PRO A 163 6.49 12.50 -3.45
N THR A 164 6.91 11.72 -2.45
CA THR A 164 6.96 12.09 -1.02
C THR A 164 5.60 12.43 -0.39
N PRO A 165 4.56 11.57 -0.52
CA PRO A 165 3.37 11.76 0.29
C PRO A 165 3.66 11.38 1.74
N ALA A 166 3.00 12.05 2.68
CA ALA A 166 3.10 11.72 4.10
C ALA A 166 1.91 10.89 4.58
N VAL A 167 2.16 9.80 5.29
CA VAL A 167 1.17 9.11 6.12
C VAL A 167 0.91 9.96 7.36
N LYS A 168 -0.34 10.37 7.52
CA LYS A 168 -0.78 11.25 8.63
C LYS A 168 -1.24 10.44 9.84
N PRO A 169 -1.21 11.04 11.05
CA PRO A 169 -1.84 10.45 12.22
C PRO A 169 -3.33 10.17 11.99
N CYS A 170 -3.86 9.21 12.74
CA CYS A 170 -5.30 9.09 12.92
C CYS A 170 -5.86 10.24 13.78
#